data_AF-A0A7S0S2M9-F1
#
_entry.id   AF-A0A7S0S2M9-F1
#
_cell.length_a   1.000
_cell.length_b   1.000
_cell.length_c   1.000
_cell.angle_alpha   90.00
_cell.angle_beta   90.00
_cell.angle_gamma   90.00
#
_symmetry.space_group_name_H-M   'P 1'
#
loop_
_entity.id
_entity.type
_entity.pdbx_description
1 polymer ?
#
loop_
_entity_poly.entity_id
_entity_poly.type
_entity_poly.pdbx_seq_one_letter_code
_entity_poly.pdbx_strand_id
1 'polypeptide(L)'
;YVMSMARVKEARDAAQSLLKLCKPVETEEDVTTLAYWLQGAFDAFAMGNFPYPSSYINGDPEHPLPAWPMLAACAHMTQVTKMYPSDLMQALSRAAGLMYNASGTLQCFDIDPSGPAAGSTGPWDFQFCSEQMAQEEPY
;
A
#
# COMPACT_ATOMS: atom_id res chain seq x y z
N TYR A 1 14.49 2.48 -1.96
CA TYR A 1 14.27 3.76 -2.66
C TYR A 1 13.24 4.64 -1.93
N VAL A 2 12.17 4.07 -1.37
CA VAL A 2 11.19 4.85 -0.59
C VAL A 2 11.82 5.52 0.63
N MET A 3 12.51 4.76 1.49
CA MET A 3 13.16 5.32 2.69
C MET A 3 14.29 6.31 2.40
N SER A 4 14.92 6.26 1.23
CA SER A 4 15.93 7.27 0.86
C SER A 4 15.31 8.64 0.59
N MET A 5 13.99 8.74 0.38
CA MET A 5 13.29 10.01 0.23
C MET A 5 13.15 10.77 1.55
N ALA A 6 13.20 10.09 2.70
CA ALA A 6 13.07 10.71 4.03
C ALA A 6 14.02 11.90 4.19
N ARG A 7 15.26 11.77 3.72
CA ARG A 7 16.32 12.77 3.93
C ARG A 7 16.39 13.87 2.86
N VAL A 8 15.64 13.76 1.76
CA VAL A 8 15.75 14.66 0.60
C VAL A 8 14.40 15.30 0.31
N LYS A 9 14.28 16.61 0.54
CA LYS A 9 13.00 17.33 0.41
C LYS A 9 12.43 17.24 -0.99
N GLU A 10 13.25 17.42 -2.02
CA GLU A 10 12.85 17.36 -3.42
C GLU A 10 12.28 15.97 -3.78
N ALA A 11 12.78 14.92 -3.14
CA ALA A 11 12.28 13.57 -3.33
C ALA A 11 10.91 13.36 -2.65
N ARG A 12 10.67 13.98 -1.49
CA ARG A 12 9.36 13.98 -0.82
C ARG A 12 8.33 14.79 -1.60
N ASP A 13 8.72 15.96 -2.11
CA ASP A 13 7.87 16.80 -2.97
C ASP A 13 7.46 16.05 -4.25
N ALA A 14 8.37 15.26 -4.83
CA ALA A 14 8.07 14.43 -5.99
C ALA A 14 7.14 13.23 -5.67
N ALA A 15 7.19 12.70 -4.44
CA ALA A 15 6.47 11.48 -4.04
C ALA A 15 4.95 11.63 -4.19
N GLN A 16 4.38 12.79 -3.84
CA GLN A 16 2.94 13.05 -3.98
C GLN A 16 2.46 12.80 -5.41
N SER A 17 3.17 13.35 -6.40
CA SER A 17 2.81 13.21 -7.80
C SER A 17 3.06 11.81 -8.35
N LEU A 18 4.20 11.20 -8.00
CA LEU A 18 4.61 9.89 -8.51
C LEU A 18 3.73 8.75 -8.00
N LEU A 19 3.21 8.90 -6.78
CA LEU A 19 2.42 7.88 -6.10
C LEU A 19 0.92 8.19 -6.10
N LYS A 20 0.51 9.34 -6.66
CA LYS A 20 -0.87 9.86 -6.64
C LYS A 20 -1.41 10.02 -5.21
N LEU A 21 -0.66 10.64 -4.31
CA LEU A 21 -1.11 10.86 -2.94
C LEU A 21 -2.01 12.09 -2.84
N CYS A 22 -3.03 12.04 -1.98
CA CYS A 22 -3.93 13.18 -1.77
C CYS A 22 -3.25 14.31 -0.99
N LYS A 23 -2.36 13.95 -0.06
CA LYS A 23 -1.59 14.88 0.79
C LYS A 23 -0.11 14.86 0.41
N PRO A 24 0.63 15.98 0.59
CA PRO A 24 2.08 15.99 0.42
C PRO A 24 2.77 15.16 1.50
N VAL A 25 3.98 14.71 1.21
CA VAL A 25 4.87 14.02 2.17
C VAL A 25 5.83 15.07 2.69
N GLU A 26 5.68 15.53 3.93
CA GLU A 26 6.42 16.70 4.44
C GLU A 26 7.57 16.28 5.35
N THR A 27 7.37 15.24 6.15
CA THR A 27 8.24 14.78 7.22
C THR A 27 8.87 13.40 6.93
N GLU A 28 9.85 13.00 7.75
CA GLU A 28 10.40 11.64 7.70
C GLU A 28 9.38 10.59 8.19
N GLU A 29 8.48 11.00 9.09
CA GLU A 29 7.38 10.17 9.58
C GLU A 29 6.39 9.86 8.45
N ASP A 30 6.04 10.85 7.62
CA ASP A 30 5.17 10.63 6.45
C ASP A 30 5.78 9.63 5.46
N VAL A 31 7.11 9.62 5.30
CA VAL A 31 7.80 8.62 4.47
C VAL A 31 7.69 7.22 5.08
N THR A 32 7.73 7.13 6.41
CA THR A 32 7.59 5.87 7.14
C THR A 32 6.15 5.35 7.00
N THR A 33 5.15 6.20 7.21
CA THR A 33 3.73 5.89 6.97
C THR A 33 3.50 5.43 5.53
N LEU A 34 4.08 6.13 4.55
CA LEU A 34 4.01 5.74 3.15
C LEU A 34 4.65 4.36 2.90
N ALA A 35 5.79 4.07 3.51
CA ALA A 35 6.46 2.79 3.37
C ALA A 35 5.61 1.65 3.95
N TYR A 36 5.01 1.86 5.13
CA TYR A 36 4.09 0.91 5.74
C TYR A 36 2.81 0.72 4.93
N TRP A 37 2.24 1.79 4.39
CA TRP A 37 1.08 1.71 3.48
C TRP A 37 1.40 0.88 2.23
N LEU A 38 2.58 1.08 1.63
CA LEU A 38 3.02 0.27 0.49
C LEU A 38 3.22 -1.20 0.88
N GLN A 39 3.88 -1.46 2.02
CA GLN A 39 4.13 -2.80 2.54
C GLN A 39 2.82 -3.54 2.83
N GLY A 40 1.88 -2.89 3.51
CA GLY A 40 0.59 -3.45 3.90
C GLY A 40 -0.20 -3.99 2.72
N ALA A 41 -0.15 -3.33 1.56
CA ALA A 41 -0.75 -3.88 0.33
C ALA A 41 -0.16 -5.24 -0.07
N PHE A 42 1.16 -5.42 0.00
CA PHE A 42 1.80 -6.68 -0.35
C PHE A 42 1.58 -7.77 0.70
N ASP A 43 1.55 -7.41 1.97
CA ASP A 43 1.21 -8.33 3.05
C ASP A 43 -0.24 -8.83 2.89
N ALA A 44 -1.17 -7.91 2.60
CA ALA A 44 -2.56 -8.23 2.28
C ALA A 44 -2.68 -9.15 1.04
N PHE A 45 -1.92 -8.89 -0.03
CA PHE A 45 -1.90 -9.78 -1.19
C PHE A 45 -1.36 -11.17 -0.85
N ALA A 46 -0.35 -11.27 0.01
CA ALA A 46 0.21 -12.55 0.44
C ALA A 46 -0.79 -13.38 1.23
N MET A 47 -1.50 -12.76 2.18
CA MET A 47 -2.57 -13.40 2.96
C MET A 47 -3.78 -13.79 2.09
N GLY A 48 -4.16 -12.89 1.19
CA GLY A 48 -5.34 -13.00 0.33
C GLY A 48 -5.10 -13.65 -1.03
N ASN A 49 -4.02 -14.40 -1.21
CA ASN A 49 -3.58 -14.88 -2.53
C ASN A 49 -4.42 -16.06 -3.09
N PHE A 50 -5.74 -15.89 -3.14
CA PHE A 50 -6.68 -16.95 -3.51
C PHE A 50 -6.71 -17.22 -5.03
N PRO A 51 -6.97 -18.47 -5.46
CA PRO A 51 -7.07 -18.85 -6.87
C PRO A 51 -8.38 -18.41 -7.56
N TYR A 52 -9.16 -17.54 -6.94
CA TYR A 52 -10.45 -17.03 -7.43
C TYR A 52 -10.68 -15.59 -6.91
N PRO A 53 -11.55 -14.80 -7.56
CA PRO A 53 -11.86 -13.45 -7.08
C PRO A 53 -12.45 -13.46 -5.67
N SER A 54 -11.95 -12.58 -4.79
CA SER A 54 -12.35 -12.55 -3.38
C SER A 54 -12.32 -11.12 -2.84
N SER A 55 -13.33 -10.78 -2.05
CA SER A 55 -13.40 -9.50 -1.34
C SER A 55 -12.99 -9.60 0.14
N TYR A 56 -12.49 -10.76 0.57
CA TYR A 56 -12.23 -11.02 1.99
C TYR A 56 -11.20 -10.07 2.59
N ILE A 57 -10.07 -9.89 1.90
CA ILE A 57 -8.96 -9.06 2.39
C ILE A 57 -9.17 -7.57 2.10
N ASN A 58 -9.70 -7.20 0.93
CA ASN A 58 -9.93 -5.78 0.61
C ASN A 58 -11.21 -5.19 1.20
N GLY A 59 -12.12 -6.02 1.69
CA GLY A 59 -13.37 -5.56 2.29
C GLY A 59 -14.32 -4.87 1.31
N ASP A 60 -14.11 -4.98 0.00
CA ASP A 60 -14.96 -4.40 -1.05
C ASP A 60 -15.64 -5.51 -1.88
N PRO A 61 -16.89 -5.89 -1.54
CA PRO A 61 -17.64 -6.92 -2.27
C PRO A 61 -18.02 -6.52 -3.69
N GLU A 62 -18.12 -5.24 -4.00
CA GLU A 62 -18.47 -4.75 -5.35
C GLU A 62 -17.27 -4.84 -6.29
N HIS A 63 -16.06 -4.66 -5.74
CA HIS A 63 -14.80 -4.73 -6.47
C HIS A 63 -13.84 -5.70 -5.79
N PRO A 64 -14.10 -7.02 -5.86
CA PRO A 64 -13.23 -8.01 -5.26
C PRO A 64 -11.84 -7.99 -5.90
N LEU A 65 -10.82 -8.39 -5.14
CA LEU A 65 -9.50 -8.66 -5.70
C LEU A 65 -9.59 -9.78 -6.75
N PRO A 66 -8.78 -9.73 -7.81
CA PRO A 66 -8.75 -10.78 -8.83
C PRO A 66 -8.17 -12.08 -8.25
N ALA A 67 -8.32 -13.19 -9.00
CA ALA A 67 -7.58 -14.41 -8.71
C ALA A 67 -6.07 -14.15 -8.75
N TRP A 68 -5.35 -14.69 -7.78
CA TRP A 68 -3.90 -14.51 -7.60
C TRP A 68 -3.48 -13.03 -7.52
N PRO A 69 -4.01 -12.26 -6.55
CA PRO A 69 -3.76 -10.82 -6.47
C PRO A 69 -2.28 -10.47 -6.34
N MET A 70 -1.46 -11.31 -5.71
CA MET A 70 -0.01 -11.10 -5.65
C MET A 70 0.63 -11.14 -7.05
N LEU A 71 0.19 -12.05 -7.90
CA LEU A 71 0.67 -12.15 -9.28
C LEU A 71 0.22 -10.92 -10.10
N ALA A 72 -1.03 -10.49 -9.93
CA ALA A 72 -1.56 -9.29 -10.58
C ALA A 72 -0.79 -8.01 -10.17
N ALA A 73 -0.47 -7.86 -8.88
CA ALA A 73 0.36 -6.77 -8.39
C ALA A 73 1.78 -6.79 -9.00
N CYS A 74 2.42 -7.97 -9.05
CA CYS A 74 3.71 -8.15 -9.71
C CYS A 74 3.68 -7.80 -11.21
N ALA A 75 2.57 -8.08 -11.90
CA ALA A 75 2.43 -7.75 -13.32
C ALA A 75 2.59 -6.24 -13.57
N HIS A 76 2.08 -5.38 -12.68
CA HIS A 76 2.29 -3.93 -12.78
C HIS A 76 3.76 -3.50 -12.64
N MET A 77 4.55 -4.23 -11.85
CA MET A 77 5.98 -3.95 -11.66
C MET A 77 6.83 -4.46 -12.83
N THR A 78 6.49 -5.61 -13.41
CA THR A 78 7.25 -6.21 -14.53
C THR A 78 7.05 -5.51 -15.87
N GLN A 79 5.98 -4.71 -16.02
CA GLN A 79 5.69 -3.94 -17.25
C GLN A 79 6.55 -2.67 -17.40
N VAL A 80 7.41 -2.37 -16.42
CA VAL A 80 8.28 -1.19 -16.46
C VAL A 80 9.42 -1.43 -17.45
N THR A 81 9.44 -0.67 -18.54
CA THR A 81 10.46 -0.78 -19.60
C THR A 81 11.74 0.02 -19.30
N LYS A 82 11.67 0.99 -18.40
CA LYS A 82 12.78 1.87 -18.01
C LYS A 82 12.98 1.80 -16.50
N MET A 83 14.19 1.49 -16.05
CA MET A 83 14.49 1.34 -14.62
C MET A 83 14.86 2.68 -13.95
N TYR A 84 14.26 3.79 -14.39
CA TYR A 84 14.43 5.05 -13.65
C TYR A 84 13.65 4.96 -12.34
N PRO A 85 14.13 5.59 -11.26
CA PRO A 85 13.46 5.45 -9.99
C PRO A 85 12.02 5.98 -9.97
N SER A 86 11.72 7.01 -10.76
CA SER A 86 10.35 7.52 -10.93
C SER A 86 9.41 6.48 -11.54
N ASP A 87 9.88 5.69 -12.51
CA ASP A 87 9.08 4.67 -13.18
C ASP A 87 8.76 3.51 -12.23
N LEU A 88 9.77 3.10 -11.45
CA LEU A 88 9.62 2.08 -10.41
C LEU A 88 8.63 2.51 -9.32
N MET A 89 8.70 3.77 -8.88
CA MET A 89 7.78 4.34 -7.89
C MET A 89 6.34 4.36 -8.40
N GLN A 90 6.11 4.80 -9.65
CA GLN A 90 4.77 4.78 -10.23
C GLN A 90 4.23 3.35 -10.40
N ALA A 91 5.09 2.40 -10.76
CA ALA A 91 4.69 1.00 -10.85
C ALA A 91 4.33 0.38 -9.50
N LEU A 92 5.08 0.74 -8.46
CA LEU A 92 4.79 0.35 -7.08
C LEU A 92 3.45 0.92 -6.61
N SER A 93 3.16 2.19 -6.89
CA SER A 93 1.84 2.80 -6.63
C SER A 93 0.71 2.09 -7.38
N ARG A 94 0.90 1.74 -8.66
CA ARG A 94 -0.10 0.97 -9.41
C ARG A 94 -0.33 -0.42 -8.82
N ALA A 95 0.73 -1.10 -8.38
CA ALA A 95 0.63 -2.41 -7.74
C ALA A 95 -0.13 -2.33 -6.41
N ALA A 96 0.23 -1.40 -5.53
CA ALA A 96 -0.50 -1.15 -4.27
C ALA A 96 -1.94 -0.70 -4.52
N GLY A 97 -2.18 0.04 -5.60
CA GLY A 97 -3.51 0.48 -6.03
C GLY A 97 -4.50 -0.65 -6.32
N LEU A 98 -4.03 -1.87 -6.63
CA LEU A 98 -4.90 -3.04 -6.75
C LEU A 98 -5.59 -3.38 -5.41
N MET A 99 -4.92 -3.11 -4.29
CA MET A 99 -5.46 -3.33 -2.94
C MET A 99 -6.44 -2.22 -2.54
N TYR A 100 -6.03 -0.97 -2.72
CA TYR A 100 -6.73 0.20 -2.16
C TYR A 100 -7.72 0.86 -3.14
N ASN A 101 -7.65 0.54 -4.43
CA ASN A 101 -8.49 1.11 -5.48
C ASN A 101 -8.86 0.06 -6.54
N ALA A 102 -9.40 -1.09 -6.12
CA ALA A 102 -9.83 -2.15 -7.02
C ALA A 102 -10.86 -1.67 -8.06
N SER A 103 -11.70 -0.70 -7.70
CA SER A 103 -12.67 -0.06 -8.62
C SER A 103 -12.02 0.83 -9.69
N GLY A 104 -10.79 1.31 -9.47
CA GLY A 104 -10.09 2.25 -10.34
C GLY A 104 -10.63 3.69 -10.32
N THR A 105 -11.57 4.00 -9.41
CA THR A 105 -12.27 5.30 -9.37
C THR A 105 -11.51 6.37 -8.57
N LEU A 106 -10.68 5.97 -7.60
CA LEU A 106 -9.91 6.91 -6.79
C LEU A 106 -8.90 7.68 -7.64
N GLN A 107 -8.92 9.01 -7.50
CA GLN A 107 -8.00 9.92 -8.19
C GLN A 107 -6.66 10.05 -7.46
N CYS A 108 -6.67 9.88 -6.14
CA CYS A 108 -5.50 9.88 -5.27
C CYS A 108 -5.69 8.92 -4.09
N PHE A 109 -4.59 8.55 -3.43
CA PHE A 109 -4.56 7.71 -2.23
C PHE A 109 -4.36 8.57 -0.98
N ASP A 110 -5.22 8.39 0.01
CA ASP A 110 -4.93 8.80 1.38
C ASP A 110 -4.19 7.65 2.07
N ILE A 111 -3.03 7.95 2.64
CA ILE A 111 -2.13 6.95 3.24
C ILE A 111 -2.18 6.98 4.77
N ASP A 112 -3.05 7.82 5.34
CA ASP A 112 -3.34 7.76 6.75
C ASP A 112 -3.73 6.32 7.12
N PRO A 113 -3.33 5.84 8.32
CA PRO A 113 -3.39 4.44 8.73
C PRO A 113 -4.83 3.99 9.00
N SER A 114 -5.70 4.09 8.01
CA SER A 114 -7.10 3.70 8.05
C SER A 114 -7.46 3.05 6.73
N GLY A 115 -7.71 1.74 6.73
CA GLY A 115 -8.08 1.00 5.53
C GLY A 115 -7.96 -0.51 5.70
N PRO A 116 -8.34 -1.30 4.68
CA PRO A 116 -8.35 -2.77 4.77
C PRO A 116 -6.95 -3.39 4.92
N ALA A 117 -5.89 -2.63 4.65
CA ALA A 117 -4.48 -3.04 4.81
C ALA A 117 -3.61 -1.91 5.38
N ALA A 118 -4.20 -1.01 6.15
CA ALA A 118 -3.49 0.07 6.84
C ALA A 118 -4.13 0.23 8.22
N GLY A 119 -3.34 0.19 9.29
CA GLY A 119 -3.70 0.69 10.62
C GLY A 119 -5.04 0.26 11.15
N SER A 120 -5.15 -0.85 11.89
CA SER A 120 -6.36 -1.15 12.64
C SER A 120 -6.42 -0.31 13.92
N THR A 121 -6.69 1.00 13.84
CA THR A 121 -7.08 1.77 15.03
C THR A 121 -8.36 1.19 15.63
N GLY A 122 -8.26 0.33 16.64
CA GLY A 122 -9.41 -0.46 17.08
C GLY A 122 -9.14 -1.49 18.19
N PRO A 123 -10.11 -2.39 18.46
CA PRO A 123 -9.99 -3.38 19.53
C PRO A 123 -8.79 -4.32 19.37
N TRP A 124 -8.32 -4.52 18.14
CA TRP A 124 -7.14 -5.33 17.85
C TRP A 124 -5.85 -4.69 18.40
N ASP A 125 -5.71 -3.36 18.33
CA ASP A 125 -4.56 -2.65 18.91
C ASP A 125 -4.49 -2.84 20.42
N PHE A 126 -5.64 -2.84 21.09
CA PHE A 126 -5.68 -3.10 22.53
C PHE A 126 -5.17 -4.52 22.82
N GLN A 127 -5.64 -5.52 22.08
CA GLN A 127 -5.20 -6.91 22.25
C GLN A 127 -3.71 -7.07 21.94
N PHE A 128 -3.22 -6.45 20.87
CA PHE A 128 -1.80 -6.41 20.50
C PHE A 128 -0.93 -5.75 21.57
N CYS A 129 -1.39 -4.64 22.15
CA CYS A 129 -0.62 -3.91 23.15
C CYS A 129 -0.69 -4.51 24.57
N SER A 130 -1.60 -5.47 24.83
CA SER A 130 -1.83 -5.99 26.18
C SER A 130 -1.60 -7.50 26.33
N GLU A 131 -2.09 -8.31 25.40
CA GLU A 131 -2.22 -9.76 25.57
C GLU A 131 -1.52 -10.56 24.47
N GLN A 132 -1.39 -10.02 23.26
CA GLN A 132 -0.69 -10.67 22.15
C GLN A 132 0.72 -10.12 21.98
N MET A 133 1.72 -11.00 22.09
CA MET A 133 3.04 -10.74 21.51
C MET A 133 3.02 -11.22 20.06
N ALA A 134 2.62 -10.37 19.12
CA ALA A 134 2.58 -10.78 17.73
C ALA A 134 3.96 -10.72 17.06
N GLN A 135 4.18 -11.64 16.11
CA GLN A 135 5.41 -11.77 15.32
C GLN A 135 5.30 -11.05 13.96
N GLU A 136 4.13 -10.51 13.63
CA GLU A 136 3.88 -9.64 12.46
C GLU A 136 3.46 -8.26 12.97
N GLU A 137 3.88 -7.19 12.28
CA GLU A 137 3.62 -5.80 12.67
C GLU A 137 2.13 -5.52 12.88
N PRO A 138 1.76 -4.61 13.80
CA PRO A 138 0.38 -4.21 13.97
C PRO A 138 -0.09 -3.59 12.64
N TYR A 139 -1.26 -4.02 12.18
CA TYR A 139 -1.97 -3.39 11.08
C TYR A 139 -2.05 -1.92 11.40
#